data_AF-I9Z0V7-F1
#
_entry.id   AF-I9Z0V7-F1
#
_cell.length_a   1.000
_cell.length_b   1.000
_cell.length_c   1.000
_cell.angle_alpha   90.00
_cell.angle_beta   90.00
_cell.angle_gamma   90.00
#
_symmetry.space_group_name_H-M   'P 1'
#
loop_
_entity.id
_entity.type
_entity.pdbx_description
1 polymer ?
#
loop_
_entity_poly.entity_id
_entity_poly.type
_entity_poly.pdbx_seq_one_letter_code
_entity_poly.pdbx_strand_id
1 'polypeptide(L)'
;MEYLNKTLEKRRKDLQNLNSEISQARINLKEFITRYFSDLISQVSGTSLETFNDFVIREIGDKGINIDTRVQNEFERQTQGIVNEIAKIETGFNADMSFFEKHAGAFGKIGIDLLKQSGFINATNIKLARDGIAAVGKFVGMDLALKFKPWGAVKLAGNLNKALPLIGLAFEIGDSVMKLKKEKELEETKEKMKSNFEKAKEQMIEFINDETKFKQTCFPSALELEKSFQEIEEKIKKTQECDQEFEKWIQTGEDFIEVEPERGMN
;
A
#
# COMPACT_ATOMS: atom_id res chain seq x y z
N MET A 1 18.73 -20.48 -23.02
CA MET A 1 17.40 -19.92 -23.35
C MET A 1 16.27 -20.50 -22.53
N GLU A 2 16.08 -21.82 -22.48
CA GLU A 2 14.97 -22.44 -21.73
C GLU A 2 14.94 -22.07 -20.23
N TYR A 3 16.09 -22.09 -19.56
CA TYR A 3 16.20 -21.71 -18.14
C TYR A 3 15.85 -20.21 -17.90
N LEU A 4 16.23 -19.33 -18.83
CA LEU A 4 15.89 -17.90 -18.78
C LEU A 4 14.38 -17.70 -18.91
N ASN A 5 13.75 -18.36 -19.89
CA ASN A 5 12.30 -18.28 -20.09
C ASN A 5 11.52 -18.81 -18.88
N LYS A 6 11.91 -19.97 -18.32
CA LYS A 6 11.31 -20.51 -17.09
C LYS A 6 11.43 -19.55 -15.91
N THR A 7 12.54 -18.83 -15.82
CA THR A 7 12.76 -17.84 -14.76
C THR A 7 11.86 -16.62 -14.94
N LEU A 8 11.76 -16.08 -16.15
CA LEU A 8 10.85 -14.97 -16.46
C LEU A 8 9.38 -15.36 -16.18
N GLU A 9 8.95 -16.55 -16.61
CA GLU A 9 7.60 -17.04 -16.33
C GLU A 9 7.31 -17.13 -14.83
N LYS A 10 8.26 -17.66 -14.05
CA LYS A 10 8.14 -17.74 -12.59
C LYS A 10 8.00 -16.35 -11.98
N ARG A 11 8.83 -15.38 -12.39
CA ARG A 11 8.79 -14.01 -11.87
C ARG A 11 7.54 -13.25 -12.27
N ARG A 12 7.04 -13.46 -13.49
CA ARG A 12 5.73 -12.93 -13.91
C ARG A 12 4.62 -13.44 -13.01
N LYS A 13 4.63 -14.73 -12.67
CA LYS A 13 3.67 -15.32 -11.74
C LYS A 13 3.80 -14.75 -10.33
N ASP A 14 5.02 -14.53 -9.85
CA ASP A 14 5.26 -13.89 -8.55
C ASP A 14 4.64 -12.47 -8.51
N LEU A 15 4.80 -11.66 -9.57
CA LEU A 15 4.19 -10.33 -9.68
C LEU A 15 2.66 -10.38 -9.79
N GLN A 16 2.11 -11.36 -10.50
CA GLN A 16 0.65 -11.55 -10.56
C GLN A 16 0.07 -11.90 -9.18
N ASN A 17 0.74 -12.78 -8.44
CA ASN A 17 0.34 -13.12 -7.07
C ASN A 17 0.44 -11.88 -6.16
N LEU A 18 1.52 -11.10 -6.25
CA LEU A 18 1.68 -9.86 -5.50
C LEU A 18 0.53 -8.88 -5.76
N ASN A 19 0.11 -8.71 -7.02
CA ASN A 19 -1.03 -7.86 -7.37
C ASN A 19 -2.36 -8.39 -6.79
N SER A 20 -2.53 -9.72 -6.75
CA SER A 20 -3.68 -10.35 -6.12
C SER A 20 -3.72 -10.10 -4.62
N GLU A 21 -2.57 -10.19 -3.94
CA GLU A 21 -2.45 -9.87 -2.50
C GLU A 21 -2.75 -8.40 -2.21
N ILE A 22 -2.21 -7.47 -3.01
CA ILE A 22 -2.52 -6.03 -2.91
C ILE A 22 -4.02 -5.78 -3.07
N SER A 23 -4.65 -6.44 -4.04
CA SER A 23 -6.10 -6.34 -4.26
C SER A 23 -6.90 -6.87 -3.06
N GLN A 24 -6.47 -8.00 -2.49
CA GLN A 24 -7.12 -8.56 -1.31
C GLN A 24 -6.96 -7.67 -0.07
N ALA A 25 -5.77 -7.11 0.16
CA ALA A 25 -5.54 -6.15 1.25
C ALA A 25 -6.46 -4.93 1.14
N ARG A 26 -6.70 -4.41 -0.07
CA ARG A 26 -7.66 -3.32 -0.29
C ARG A 26 -9.08 -3.70 0.09
N ILE A 27 -9.53 -4.90 -0.29
CA ILE A 27 -10.86 -5.41 0.08
C ILE A 27 -10.98 -5.48 1.61
N ASN A 28 -9.99 -6.08 2.27
CA ASN A 28 -9.99 -6.23 3.73
C ASN A 28 -9.97 -4.88 4.45
N LEU A 29 -9.15 -3.93 3.98
CA LEU A 29 -9.11 -2.57 4.52
C LEU A 29 -10.44 -1.86 4.35
N LYS A 30 -11.06 -1.95 3.18
CA LYS A 30 -12.38 -1.36 2.92
C LYS A 30 -13.45 -1.92 3.86
N GLU A 31 -13.46 -3.24 4.07
CA GLU A 31 -14.38 -3.87 5.03
C GLU A 31 -14.14 -3.39 6.46
N PHE A 32 -12.88 -3.34 6.91
CA PHE A 32 -12.52 -2.85 8.23
C PHE A 32 -12.96 -1.40 8.42
N ILE A 33 -12.59 -0.49 7.52
CA ILE A 33 -12.93 0.93 7.61
C ILE A 33 -14.46 1.12 7.63
N THR A 34 -15.17 0.40 6.76
CA THR A 34 -16.63 0.48 6.70
C THR A 34 -17.26 0.08 8.03
N ARG A 35 -16.86 -1.07 8.60
CA ARG A 35 -17.40 -1.57 9.87
C ARG A 35 -17.01 -0.65 11.02
N TYR A 36 -15.73 -0.34 11.16
CA TYR A 36 -15.20 0.43 12.29
C TYR A 36 -15.85 1.81 12.42
N PHE A 37 -15.94 2.58 11.32
CA PHE A 37 -16.57 3.90 11.37
C PHE A 37 -18.09 3.83 11.50
N SER A 38 -18.75 2.82 10.94
CA SER A 38 -20.19 2.62 11.16
C SER A 38 -20.48 2.30 12.63
N ASP A 39 -19.63 1.50 13.27
CA ASP A 39 -19.74 1.20 14.70
C ASP A 39 -19.51 2.44 15.56
N LEU A 40 -18.53 3.30 15.22
CA LEU A 40 -18.33 4.59 15.90
C LEU A 40 -19.56 5.51 15.80
N ILE A 41 -20.16 5.60 14.61
CA ILE A 41 -21.39 6.38 14.36
C ILE A 41 -22.57 5.82 15.17
N SER A 42 -22.73 4.50 15.20
CA SER A 42 -23.79 3.84 15.97
C SER A 42 -23.60 4.04 17.48
N GLN A 43 -22.38 3.86 17.98
CA GLN A 43 -22.04 4.05 19.38
C GLN A 43 -22.27 5.50 19.83
N VAL A 44 -21.75 6.51 19.11
CA VAL A 44 -21.94 7.92 19.50
C VAL A 44 -23.41 8.32 19.48
N SER A 45 -24.20 7.79 18.53
CA SER A 45 -25.65 8.01 18.46
C SER A 45 -26.37 7.52 19.71
N GLY A 46 -25.96 6.36 20.24
CA GLY A 46 -26.58 5.72 21.40
C GLY A 46 -26.12 6.23 22.77
N THR A 47 -25.15 7.14 22.83
CA THR A 47 -24.68 7.69 24.12
C THR A 47 -25.72 8.59 24.78
N SER A 48 -25.67 8.71 26.11
CA SER A 48 -26.39 9.69 26.92
C SER A 48 -25.40 10.71 27.50
N LEU A 49 -25.89 11.71 28.25
CA LEU A 49 -25.01 12.65 28.96
C LEU A 49 -24.03 11.92 29.90
N GLU A 50 -24.47 10.82 30.51
CA GLU A 50 -23.70 10.02 31.45
C GLU A 50 -22.66 9.13 30.76
N THR A 51 -22.95 8.64 29.55
CA THR A 51 -22.11 7.63 28.87
C THR A 51 -21.26 8.20 27.73
N PHE A 52 -21.50 9.45 27.33
CA PHE A 52 -20.74 10.10 26.24
C PHE A 52 -19.25 10.22 26.55
N ASN A 53 -18.88 10.52 27.80
CA ASN A 53 -17.47 10.65 28.19
C ASN A 53 -16.72 9.31 28.09
N ASP A 54 -17.35 8.23 28.54
CA ASP A 54 -16.78 6.89 28.44
C ASP A 54 -16.54 6.50 26.98
N PHE A 55 -17.47 6.81 26.08
CA PHE A 55 -17.30 6.62 24.64
C PHE A 55 -16.10 7.40 24.11
N VAL A 56 -15.97 8.70 24.43
CA VAL A 56 -14.86 9.52 23.93
C VAL A 56 -13.51 9.02 24.44
N ILE A 57 -13.39 8.66 25.72
CA ILE A 57 -12.14 8.14 26.28
C ILE A 57 -11.78 6.80 25.64
N ARG A 58 -12.74 5.89 25.49
CA ARG A 58 -12.51 4.52 25.03
C ARG A 58 -12.27 4.44 23.52
N GLU A 59 -13.12 5.10 22.73
CA GLU A 59 -13.11 4.95 21.28
C GLU A 59 -12.24 6.00 20.59
N ILE A 60 -12.21 7.23 21.10
CA ILE A 60 -11.54 8.35 20.44
C ILE A 60 -10.14 8.57 21.04
N GLY A 61 -10.03 8.55 22.38
CA GLY A 61 -8.80 8.87 23.11
C GLY A 61 -8.38 10.34 22.95
N ASP A 62 -7.37 10.80 23.71
CA ASP A 62 -6.91 12.19 23.59
C ASP A 62 -6.47 12.49 22.15
N LYS A 63 -6.98 13.59 21.59
CA LYS A 63 -6.71 14.03 20.22
C LYS A 63 -7.03 13.03 19.10
N GLY A 64 -7.75 11.94 19.37
CA GLY A 64 -8.11 10.93 18.36
C GLY A 64 -7.15 9.74 18.31
N ILE A 65 -6.20 9.66 19.25
CA ILE A 65 -5.11 8.69 19.23
C ILE A 65 -5.58 7.22 19.13
N ASN A 66 -6.75 6.88 19.69
CA ASN A 66 -7.25 5.51 19.64
C ASN A 66 -7.75 5.15 18.23
N ILE A 67 -8.41 6.09 17.54
CA ILE A 67 -8.81 5.92 16.13
C ILE A 67 -7.55 5.76 15.27
N ASP A 68 -6.61 6.68 15.41
CA ASP A 68 -5.37 6.69 14.63
C ASP A 68 -4.61 5.37 14.76
N THR A 69 -4.43 4.92 16.00
CA THR A 69 -3.73 3.67 16.30
C THR A 69 -4.46 2.46 15.70
N ARG A 70 -5.79 2.39 15.83
CA ARG A 70 -6.58 1.25 15.28
C ARG A 70 -6.52 1.20 13.76
N VAL A 71 -6.64 2.34 13.09
CA VAL A 71 -6.53 2.43 11.63
C VAL A 71 -5.11 2.06 11.19
N GLN A 72 -4.09 2.64 11.82
CA GLN A 72 -2.70 2.33 11.49
C GLN A 72 -2.38 0.84 11.65
N ASN A 73 -2.79 0.23 12.76
CA ASN A 73 -2.56 -1.19 13.01
C ASN A 73 -3.25 -2.09 11.97
N GLU A 74 -4.42 -1.69 11.46
CA GLU A 74 -5.07 -2.41 10.36
C GLU A 74 -4.23 -2.32 9.09
N PHE A 75 -3.81 -1.12 8.70
CA PHE A 75 -2.96 -0.94 7.53
C PHE A 75 -1.67 -1.76 7.65
N GLU A 76 -0.98 -1.69 8.79
CA GLU A 76 0.19 -2.53 9.08
C GLU A 76 -0.13 -4.02 8.90
N ARG A 77 -1.23 -4.50 9.49
CA ARG A 77 -1.64 -5.91 9.41
C ARG A 77 -1.89 -6.37 7.98
N GLN A 78 -2.57 -5.55 7.17
CA GLN A 78 -2.92 -5.91 5.79
C GLN A 78 -1.76 -5.75 4.81
N THR A 79 -0.76 -4.92 5.13
CA THR A 79 0.36 -4.61 4.21
C THR A 79 1.66 -5.34 4.53
N GLN A 80 1.87 -5.80 5.77
CA GLN A 80 3.14 -6.44 6.17
C GLN A 80 3.49 -7.70 5.35
N GLY A 81 2.49 -8.54 5.05
CA GLY A 81 2.71 -9.74 4.24
C GLY A 81 3.17 -9.41 2.82
N ILE A 82 2.53 -8.41 2.21
CA ILE A 82 2.86 -7.91 0.87
C ILE A 82 4.28 -7.35 0.85
N VAL A 83 4.67 -6.56 1.85
CA VAL A 83 6.04 -6.04 1.96
C VAL A 83 7.07 -7.15 2.03
N ASN A 84 6.78 -8.23 2.76
CA ASN A 84 7.67 -9.39 2.82
C ASN A 84 7.77 -10.12 1.47
N GLU A 85 6.66 -10.27 0.75
CA GLU A 85 6.65 -10.87 -0.58
C GLU A 85 7.40 -10.00 -1.61
N ILE A 86 7.29 -8.66 -1.56
CA ILE A 86 8.11 -7.76 -2.37
C ILE A 86 9.60 -8.04 -2.13
N ALA A 87 10.04 -8.04 -0.87
CA ALA A 87 11.45 -8.28 -0.53
C ALA A 87 11.95 -9.66 -0.99
N LYS A 88 11.07 -10.67 -0.94
CA LYS A 88 11.38 -12.03 -1.42
C LYS A 88 11.47 -12.09 -2.95
N ILE A 89 10.62 -11.39 -3.68
CA ILE A 89 10.69 -11.26 -5.13
C ILE A 89 11.98 -10.54 -5.52
N GLU A 90 12.29 -9.41 -4.87
CA GLU A 90 13.54 -8.67 -5.06
C GLU A 90 14.77 -9.56 -4.87
N THR A 91 14.84 -10.27 -3.73
CA THR A 91 15.96 -11.16 -3.42
C THR A 91 16.08 -12.30 -4.43
N GLY A 92 14.95 -12.91 -4.79
CA GLY A 92 14.92 -13.98 -5.78
C GLY A 92 15.38 -13.52 -7.15
N PHE A 93 14.91 -12.35 -7.58
CA PHE A 93 15.29 -11.76 -8.87
C PHE A 93 16.80 -11.48 -8.93
N ASN A 94 17.38 -10.96 -7.85
CA ASN A 94 18.82 -10.74 -7.73
C ASN A 94 19.63 -12.05 -7.81
N ALA A 95 19.14 -13.12 -7.18
CA ALA A 95 19.78 -14.43 -7.23
C ALA A 95 19.79 -15.00 -8.65
N ASP A 96 18.62 -14.97 -9.33
CA ASP A 96 18.48 -15.43 -10.71
C ASP A 96 19.41 -14.64 -11.65
N MET A 97 19.55 -13.33 -11.43
CA MET A 97 20.43 -12.50 -12.24
C MET A 97 21.92 -12.82 -12.05
N SER A 98 22.34 -13.02 -10.80
CA SER A 98 23.73 -13.43 -10.50
C SER A 98 24.07 -14.79 -11.12
N PHE A 99 23.06 -15.66 -11.27
CA PHE A 99 23.21 -16.92 -11.98
C PHE A 99 23.33 -16.71 -13.49
N PHE A 100 22.52 -15.83 -14.09
CA PHE A 100 22.64 -15.48 -15.51
C PHE A 100 23.99 -14.83 -15.86
N GLU A 101 24.56 -14.00 -15.00
CA GLU A 101 25.91 -13.46 -15.21
C GLU A 101 26.95 -14.57 -15.31
N LYS A 102 26.91 -15.52 -14.37
CA LYS A 102 27.89 -16.59 -14.28
C LYS A 102 27.75 -17.62 -15.39
N HIS A 103 26.54 -17.81 -15.94
CA HIS A 103 26.23 -18.95 -16.80
C HIS A 103 25.60 -18.62 -18.16
N ALA A 104 25.16 -17.38 -18.41
CA ALA A 104 24.41 -17.00 -19.62
C ALA A 104 25.01 -15.82 -20.42
N GLY A 105 26.27 -15.45 -20.16
CA GLY A 105 27.05 -14.54 -21.01
C GLY A 105 26.36 -13.19 -21.29
N ALA A 106 26.06 -12.89 -22.55
CA ALA A 106 25.45 -11.63 -22.97
C ALA A 106 24.10 -11.35 -22.31
N PHE A 107 23.24 -12.37 -22.13
CA PHE A 107 21.96 -12.23 -21.44
C PHE A 107 22.13 -11.88 -19.95
N GLY A 108 23.15 -12.43 -19.30
CA GLY A 108 23.51 -12.10 -17.92
C GLY A 108 23.96 -10.66 -17.76
N LYS A 109 24.78 -10.14 -18.70
CA LYS A 109 25.20 -8.73 -18.70
C LYS A 109 24.03 -7.77 -18.90
N ILE A 110 23.13 -8.06 -19.84
CA ILE A 110 21.94 -7.24 -20.12
C ILE A 110 21.09 -7.06 -18.87
N GLY A 111 20.84 -8.14 -18.13
CA GLY A 111 19.99 -8.06 -16.94
C GLY A 111 20.67 -7.39 -15.74
N ILE A 112 22.00 -7.51 -15.57
CA ILE A 112 22.73 -6.77 -14.53
C ILE A 112 22.80 -5.27 -14.82
N ASP A 113 23.10 -4.89 -16.05
CA ASP A 113 23.20 -3.47 -16.42
C ASP A 113 21.84 -2.78 -16.25
N LEU A 114 20.74 -3.50 -16.51
CA LEU A 114 19.40 -2.97 -16.30
C LEU A 114 19.05 -2.82 -14.82
N LEU A 115 19.41 -3.79 -13.98
CA LEU A 115 19.21 -3.71 -12.54
C LEU A 115 20.00 -2.58 -11.88
N LYS A 116 21.21 -2.33 -12.36
CA LYS A 116 22.00 -1.15 -11.94
C LYS A 116 21.34 0.16 -12.39
N GLN A 117 20.75 0.19 -13.58
CA GLN A 117 20.03 1.36 -14.10
C GLN A 117 18.67 1.58 -13.42
N SER A 118 17.97 0.52 -13.02
CA SER A 118 16.60 0.62 -12.51
C SER A 118 16.53 1.06 -11.05
N GLY A 119 17.64 1.11 -10.32
CA GLY A 119 17.69 1.52 -8.91
C GLY A 119 17.13 0.48 -7.93
N PHE A 120 16.68 -0.67 -8.45
CA PHE A 120 16.01 -1.77 -7.76
C PHE A 120 16.87 -2.47 -6.70
N ILE A 121 18.18 -2.51 -6.90
CA ILE A 121 19.14 -3.11 -5.95
C ILE A 121 19.71 -2.01 -5.06
N ASN A 122 18.93 -1.54 -4.10
CA ASN A 122 19.50 -0.85 -2.96
C ASN A 122 18.81 -1.31 -1.67
N ALA A 123 19.57 -1.52 -0.61
CA ALA A 123 19.08 -1.79 0.74
C ALA A 123 18.08 -0.71 1.25
N THR A 124 18.02 0.42 0.55
CA THR A 124 17.03 1.49 0.68
C THR A 124 15.59 1.03 0.37
N ASN A 125 15.35 0.05 -0.52
CA ASN A 125 13.98 -0.36 -0.91
C ASN A 125 13.25 -1.20 0.15
N ILE A 126 13.98 -2.04 0.91
CA ILE A 126 13.43 -2.74 2.08
C ILE A 126 13.09 -1.74 3.20
N LYS A 127 13.89 -0.68 3.36
CA LYS A 127 13.58 0.43 4.27
C LYS A 127 12.37 1.23 3.77
N LEU A 128 12.27 1.52 2.47
CA LEU A 128 11.14 2.22 1.85
C LEU A 128 9.83 1.43 1.92
N ALA A 129 9.86 0.09 1.85
CA ALA A 129 8.66 -0.71 2.04
C ALA A 129 8.16 -0.65 3.50
N ARG A 130 9.08 -0.65 4.47
CA ARG A 130 8.76 -0.45 5.90
C ARG A 130 8.38 1.01 6.23
N ASP A 131 9.06 1.98 5.64
CA ASP A 131 8.81 3.42 5.79
C ASP A 131 7.53 3.83 5.04
N GLY A 132 7.17 3.10 3.98
CA GLY A 132 5.91 3.22 3.23
C GLY A 132 4.70 2.88 4.09
N ILE A 133 4.78 1.82 4.91
CA ILE A 133 3.74 1.50 5.90
C ILE A 133 3.59 2.64 6.93
N ALA A 134 4.71 3.16 7.44
CA ALA A 134 4.70 4.31 8.35
C ALA A 134 4.19 5.60 7.66
N ALA A 135 4.48 5.78 6.37
CA ALA A 135 4.00 6.89 5.56
C ALA A 135 2.50 6.76 5.25
N VAL A 136 1.97 5.56 5.04
CA VAL A 136 0.53 5.28 4.88
C VAL A 136 -0.22 5.53 6.18
N GLY A 137 0.32 5.10 7.32
CA GLY A 137 -0.20 5.47 8.65
C GLY A 137 -0.20 6.99 8.84
N LYS A 138 0.85 7.68 8.37
CA LYS A 138 0.93 9.15 8.39
C LYS A 138 0.01 9.85 7.38
N PHE A 139 -0.23 9.27 6.21
CA PHE A 139 -0.94 9.91 5.10
C PHE A 139 -2.45 9.64 5.18
N VAL A 140 -2.83 8.43 5.59
CA VAL A 140 -4.22 7.97 5.68
C VAL A 140 -4.77 8.14 7.10
N GLY A 141 -3.93 7.93 8.13
CA GLY A 141 -4.28 8.19 9.53
C GLY A 141 -4.03 9.64 9.93
N MET A 142 -2.81 10.15 9.75
CA MET A 142 -2.44 11.45 10.32
C MET A 142 -2.97 12.66 9.53
N ASP A 143 -2.94 12.75 8.20
CA ASP A 143 -3.42 13.99 7.52
C ASP A 143 -4.97 14.11 7.47
N LEU A 144 -5.68 12.98 7.52
CA LEU A 144 -7.14 12.93 7.62
C LEU A 144 -7.62 13.09 9.07
N ALA A 145 -6.96 12.46 10.05
CA ALA A 145 -7.27 12.66 11.47
C ALA A 145 -6.73 13.99 12.05
N LEU A 146 -5.64 14.58 11.52
CA LEU A 146 -5.18 15.91 11.90
C LEU A 146 -6.12 17.03 11.42
N LYS A 147 -6.90 16.78 10.36
CA LYS A 147 -8.05 17.62 9.98
C LYS A 147 -9.32 17.30 10.78
N PHE A 148 -9.43 16.08 11.33
CA PHE A 148 -10.47 15.68 12.28
C PHE A 148 -10.20 16.33 13.66
N LYS A 149 -10.77 17.51 13.88
CA LYS A 149 -10.78 18.19 15.19
C LYS A 149 -12.18 18.16 15.83
N PRO A 150 -12.72 17.01 16.27
CA PRO A 150 -13.90 17.02 17.13
C PRO A 150 -13.62 17.83 18.41
N TRP A 151 -12.35 17.93 18.81
CA TRP A 151 -11.81 18.77 19.88
C TRP A 151 -12.10 20.26 19.75
N GLY A 152 -12.39 20.76 18.55
CA GLY A 152 -12.86 22.14 18.36
C GLY A 152 -14.27 22.34 18.93
N ALA A 153 -15.14 21.34 18.81
CA ALA A 153 -16.46 21.31 19.43
C ALA A 153 -16.39 20.94 20.92
N VAL A 154 -15.52 19.99 21.30
CA VAL A 154 -15.27 19.64 22.72
C VAL A 154 -14.67 20.83 23.50
N LYS A 155 -13.90 21.72 22.85
CA LYS A 155 -13.41 22.99 23.43
C LYS A 155 -14.49 24.05 23.65
N LEU A 156 -15.64 23.97 22.95
CA LEU A 156 -16.72 24.95 23.10
C LEU A 156 -17.55 24.72 24.37
N ALA A 157 -17.36 23.59 25.07
CA ALA A 157 -18.11 23.21 26.27
C ALA A 157 -17.38 23.46 27.61
N GLY A 158 -16.20 24.09 27.63
CA GLY A 158 -15.59 24.46 28.92
C GLY A 158 -14.15 24.97 28.84
N ASN A 159 -13.93 26.10 29.50
CA ASN A 159 -12.67 26.85 29.61
C ASN A 159 -11.49 25.93 30.04
N LEU A 160 -10.62 25.58 29.08
CA LEU A 160 -9.45 24.73 29.31
C LEU A 160 -8.27 25.55 29.81
N ASN A 161 -8.06 25.55 31.13
CA ASN A 161 -6.72 25.75 31.68
C ASN A 161 -6.49 24.86 32.90
N LYS A 162 -5.40 24.07 32.80
CA LYS A 162 -4.74 23.23 33.80
C LYS A 162 -5.25 21.78 33.90
N ALA A 163 -4.39 20.86 33.45
CA ALA A 163 -4.38 19.41 33.66
C ALA A 163 -5.65 18.64 33.23
N LEU A 164 -5.61 18.06 32.01
CA LEU A 164 -6.52 17.04 31.47
C LEU A 164 -8.00 17.06 31.97
N PRO A 165 -8.84 18.05 31.60
CA PRO A 165 -10.29 17.96 31.77
C PRO A 165 -10.92 17.61 30.42
N LEU A 166 -10.92 16.33 30.08
CA LEU A 166 -11.64 15.83 28.92
C LEU A 166 -13.12 15.69 29.30
N ILE A 167 -13.92 16.58 28.72
CA ILE A 167 -15.39 16.67 28.71
C ILE A 167 -16.00 17.34 29.95
N GLY A 168 -16.19 18.65 29.82
CA GLY A 168 -16.87 19.52 30.79
C GLY A 168 -18.39 19.33 30.82
N LEU A 169 -18.86 18.22 31.38
CA LEU A 169 -20.18 18.16 31.99
C LEU A 169 -20.01 18.10 33.51
N ALA A 170 -19.69 19.23 34.12
CA ALA A 170 -19.85 19.37 35.56
C ALA A 170 -21.37 19.34 35.88
N PHE A 171 -21.80 18.36 36.68
CA PHE A 171 -23.16 18.27 37.18
C PHE A 171 -23.27 19.04 38.50
N GLU A 172 -23.67 20.31 38.41
CA GLU A 172 -24.35 20.97 39.53
C GLU A 172 -25.85 20.69 39.37
N ILE A 173 -26.44 20.03 40.36
CA ILE A 173 -27.85 19.62 40.36
C ILE A 173 -28.69 20.90 40.55
N GLY A 174 -29.33 21.39 39.48
CA GLY A 174 -30.26 22.52 39.52
C GLY A 174 -30.88 22.89 38.16
N ASP A 175 -32.22 22.96 38.13
CA ASP A 175 -33.17 23.30 37.05
C ASP A 175 -33.23 22.43 35.78
N SER A 176 -34.44 21.92 35.50
CA SER A 176 -34.80 21.13 34.30
C SER A 176 -34.47 21.81 32.97
N VAL A 177 -34.48 23.15 32.94
CA VAL A 177 -34.09 23.97 31.79
C VAL A 177 -32.59 23.79 31.45
N MET A 178 -31.74 23.64 32.47
CA MET A 178 -30.30 23.37 32.28
C MET A 178 -30.07 21.98 31.69
N LYS A 179 -30.87 20.99 32.08
CA LYS A 179 -30.80 19.63 31.54
C LYS A 179 -31.16 19.59 30.05
N LEU A 180 -32.26 20.24 29.65
CA LEU A 180 -32.67 20.33 28.24
C LEU A 180 -31.62 21.01 27.36
N LYS A 181 -30.98 22.07 27.86
CA LYS A 181 -29.90 22.76 27.15
C LYS A 181 -28.70 21.83 26.93
N LYS A 182 -28.29 21.08 27.96
CA LYS A 182 -27.18 20.11 27.88
C LYS A 182 -27.49 18.96 26.91
N GLU A 183 -28.72 18.43 26.92
CA GLU A 183 -29.16 17.41 25.97
C GLU A 183 -29.07 17.92 24.53
N LYS A 184 -29.51 19.15 24.27
CA LYS A 184 -29.39 19.77 22.93
C LYS A 184 -27.94 19.94 22.49
N GLU A 185 -27.07 20.45 23.37
CA GLU A 185 -25.63 20.60 23.08
C GLU A 185 -24.94 19.25 22.83
N LEU A 186 -25.35 18.20 23.55
CA LEU A 186 -24.90 16.84 23.31
C LEU A 186 -25.33 16.35 21.93
N GLU A 187 -26.61 16.49 21.56
CA GLU A 187 -27.10 16.06 20.25
C GLU A 187 -26.40 16.81 19.10
N GLU A 188 -26.20 18.13 19.21
CA GLU A 188 -25.42 18.90 18.24
C GLU A 188 -23.97 18.41 18.13
N THR A 189 -23.37 18.00 19.26
CA THR A 189 -22.02 17.44 19.29
C THR A 189 -21.98 16.07 18.62
N LYS A 190 -22.94 15.19 18.92
CA LYS A 190 -23.07 13.87 18.31
C LYS A 190 -23.23 14.00 16.79
N GLU A 191 -24.09 14.89 16.30
CA GLU A 191 -24.28 15.08 14.86
C GLU A 191 -22.99 15.54 14.15
N LYS A 192 -22.24 16.47 14.76
CA LYS A 192 -20.91 16.85 14.26
C LYS A 192 -19.94 15.67 14.23
N MET A 193 -19.93 14.85 15.28
CA MET A 193 -19.08 13.66 15.33
C MET A 193 -19.45 12.64 14.24
N LYS A 194 -20.74 12.33 14.08
CA LYS A 194 -21.24 11.42 13.03
C LYS A 194 -20.84 11.90 11.64
N SER A 195 -21.10 13.16 11.32
CA SER A 195 -20.73 13.75 10.02
C SER A 195 -19.22 13.65 9.77
N ASN A 196 -18.42 13.90 10.79
CA ASN A 196 -16.97 13.79 10.66
C ASN A 196 -16.49 12.34 10.51
N PHE A 197 -17.08 11.37 11.21
CA PHE A 197 -16.79 9.95 11.03
C PHE A 197 -17.18 9.48 9.63
N GLU A 198 -18.34 9.91 9.13
CA GLU A 198 -18.79 9.57 7.78
C GLU A 198 -17.82 10.11 6.73
N LYS A 199 -17.41 11.38 6.87
CA LYS A 199 -16.42 12.00 5.99
C LYS A 199 -15.08 11.27 6.01
N ALA A 200 -14.57 10.91 7.20
CA ALA A 200 -13.32 10.17 7.32
C ALA A 200 -13.43 8.78 6.64
N LYS A 201 -14.54 8.09 6.87
CA LYS A 201 -14.86 6.80 6.23
C LYS A 201 -14.87 6.92 4.70
N GLU A 202 -15.59 7.89 4.15
CA GLU A 202 -15.66 8.15 2.71
C GLU A 202 -14.29 8.42 2.10
N GLN A 203 -13.50 9.30 2.71
CA GLN A 203 -12.16 9.66 2.22
C GLN A 203 -11.19 8.46 2.22
N MET A 204 -11.23 7.64 3.26
CA MET A 204 -10.42 6.42 3.33
C MET A 204 -10.87 5.39 2.29
N ILE A 205 -12.19 5.21 2.11
CA ILE A 205 -12.74 4.30 1.09
C ILE A 205 -12.39 4.79 -0.32
N GLU A 206 -12.47 6.09 -0.60
CA GLU A 206 -12.08 6.69 -1.87
C GLU A 206 -10.59 6.41 -2.18
N PHE A 207 -9.71 6.64 -1.20
CA PHE A 207 -8.30 6.32 -1.34
C PHE A 207 -8.05 4.83 -1.60
N ILE A 208 -8.73 3.94 -0.88
CA ILE A 208 -8.57 2.49 -1.06
C ILE A 208 -9.12 2.03 -2.43
N ASN A 209 -10.21 2.63 -2.90
CA ASN A 209 -10.84 2.29 -4.18
C ASN A 209 -10.03 2.75 -5.40
N ASP A 210 -9.21 3.78 -5.26
CA ASP A 210 -8.22 4.17 -6.28
C ASP A 210 -7.02 3.22 -6.23
N GLU A 211 -7.06 2.17 -7.05
CA GLU A 211 -6.01 1.13 -7.08
C GLU A 211 -4.63 1.68 -7.36
N THR A 212 -4.54 2.56 -8.36
CA THR A 212 -3.28 3.16 -8.80
C THR A 212 -2.68 4.00 -7.68
N LYS A 213 -3.48 4.89 -7.10
CA LYS A 213 -3.02 5.76 -6.00
C LYS A 213 -2.70 4.97 -4.74
N PHE A 214 -3.52 3.97 -4.42
CA PHE A 214 -3.29 3.09 -3.29
C PHE A 214 -1.95 2.36 -3.45
N LYS A 215 -1.72 1.73 -4.60
CA LYS A 215 -0.48 1.02 -4.87
C LYS A 215 0.73 1.95 -4.89
N GLN A 216 0.62 3.13 -5.50
CA GLN A 216 1.69 4.12 -5.52
C GLN A 216 2.05 4.64 -4.12
N THR A 217 1.05 4.82 -3.27
CA THR A 217 1.25 5.36 -1.92
C THR A 217 1.74 4.28 -0.95
N CYS A 218 1.15 3.09 -1.00
CA CYS A 218 1.41 2.01 -0.05
C CYS A 218 2.56 1.09 -0.46
N PHE A 219 2.77 0.91 -1.77
CA PHE A 219 3.70 -0.07 -2.33
C PHE A 219 4.50 0.51 -3.52
N PRO A 220 5.20 1.66 -3.35
CA PRO A 220 6.00 2.24 -4.43
C PRO A 220 7.05 1.26 -4.97
N SER A 221 7.64 0.43 -4.11
CA SER A 221 8.59 -0.62 -4.50
C SER A 221 7.97 -1.70 -5.40
N ALA A 222 6.67 -2.01 -5.25
CA ALA A 222 5.99 -2.94 -6.16
C ALA A 222 5.86 -2.36 -7.57
N LEU A 223 5.63 -1.04 -7.70
CA LEU A 223 5.61 -0.37 -9.01
C LEU A 223 6.98 -0.34 -9.67
N GLU A 224 8.03 -0.05 -8.90
CA GLU A 224 9.41 -0.08 -9.39
C GLU A 224 9.82 -1.48 -9.85
N LEU A 225 9.42 -2.49 -9.09
CA LEU A 225 9.63 -3.91 -9.39
C LEU A 225 8.97 -4.30 -10.73
N GLU A 226 7.70 -3.95 -10.93
CA GLU A 226 6.97 -4.25 -12.16
C GLU A 226 7.59 -3.56 -13.37
N LYS A 227 7.92 -2.28 -13.23
CA LYS A 227 8.56 -1.51 -14.30
C LYS A 227 9.92 -2.11 -14.68
N SER A 228 10.76 -2.42 -13.69
CA SER A 228 12.06 -3.04 -13.90
C SER A 228 11.92 -4.40 -14.61
N PHE A 229 10.96 -5.21 -14.17
CA PHE A 229 10.72 -6.52 -14.75
C PHE A 229 10.28 -6.41 -16.22
N GLN A 230 9.36 -5.49 -16.54
CA GLN A 230 8.91 -5.24 -17.91
C GLN A 230 10.08 -4.83 -18.83
N GLU A 231 10.93 -3.91 -18.39
CA GLU A 231 12.11 -3.47 -19.16
C GLU A 231 13.09 -4.64 -19.43
N ILE A 232 13.24 -5.56 -18.47
CA ILE A 232 14.08 -6.77 -18.63
C ILE A 232 13.45 -7.73 -19.64
N GLU A 233 12.14 -8.00 -19.54
CA GLU A 233 11.44 -8.85 -20.49
C GLU A 233 11.56 -8.34 -21.93
N GLU A 234 11.38 -7.03 -22.14
CA GLU A 234 11.49 -6.40 -23.46
C GLU A 234 12.90 -6.51 -24.05
N LYS A 235 13.94 -6.29 -23.24
CA LYS A 235 15.33 -6.41 -23.73
C LYS A 235 15.71 -7.86 -24.02
N ILE A 236 15.33 -8.80 -23.16
CA ILE A 236 15.58 -10.22 -23.40
C ILE A 236 14.89 -10.68 -24.69
N LYS A 237 13.64 -10.26 -24.92
CA LYS A 237 12.91 -10.57 -26.15
C LYS A 237 13.64 -10.06 -27.40
N LYS A 238 14.14 -8.82 -27.38
CA LYS A 238 14.92 -8.27 -28.52
C LYS A 238 16.21 -9.05 -28.78
N THR A 239 16.92 -9.46 -27.73
CA THR A 239 18.13 -10.29 -27.88
C THR A 239 17.79 -11.68 -28.43
N GLN A 240 16.68 -12.27 -27.99
CA GLN A 240 16.18 -13.54 -28.53
C GLN A 240 15.87 -13.47 -30.02
N GLU A 241 15.20 -12.39 -30.45
CA GLU A 241 14.89 -12.16 -31.87
C GLU A 241 16.18 -12.04 -32.70
N CYS A 242 17.19 -11.30 -32.19
CA CYS A 242 18.48 -11.15 -32.86
C CYS A 242 19.25 -12.48 -32.96
N ASP A 243 19.29 -13.27 -31.89
CA ASP A 243 19.94 -14.59 -31.89
C ASP A 243 19.27 -15.53 -32.91
N GLN A 244 17.94 -15.53 -32.98
CA GLN A 244 17.19 -16.35 -33.95
C GLN A 244 17.44 -15.91 -35.40
N GLU A 245 17.54 -14.60 -35.67
CA GLU A 245 17.91 -14.09 -37.00
C GLU A 245 19.34 -14.49 -37.37
N PHE A 246 20.26 -14.46 -36.41
CA PHE A 246 21.64 -14.88 -36.63
C PHE A 246 21.77 -16.39 -36.87
N GLU A 247 21.03 -17.22 -36.14
CA GLU A 247 20.96 -18.67 -36.39
C GLU A 247 20.44 -18.99 -37.80
N LYS A 248 19.39 -18.30 -38.25
CA LYS A 248 18.89 -18.44 -39.64
C LYS A 248 19.93 -18.03 -40.67
N TRP A 249 20.68 -16.96 -40.40
CA TRP A 249 21.75 -16.50 -41.28
C TRP A 249 22.90 -17.52 -41.36
N ILE A 250 23.31 -18.12 -40.23
CA ILE A 250 24.29 -19.22 -40.21
C ILE A 250 23.79 -20.40 -41.04
N GLN A 251 22.57 -20.87 -40.79
CA GLN A 251 22.00 -22.00 -41.53
C GLN A 251 21.97 -21.74 -43.04
N THR A 252 21.57 -20.53 -43.44
CA THR A 252 21.56 -20.12 -44.85
C THR A 252 22.99 -20.20 -45.43
N GLY A 253 24.00 -19.71 -44.70
CA GLY A 253 25.39 -19.78 -45.11
C GLY A 253 25.94 -21.20 -45.20
N GLU A 254 25.58 -22.08 -44.26
CA GLU A 254 25.92 -23.50 -44.28
C GLU A 254 25.31 -24.21 -45.49
N ASP A 255 24.02 -23.97 -45.77
CA ASP A 255 23.34 -24.50 -46.96
C ASP A 255 24.03 -24.04 -48.27
N PHE A 256 24.56 -22.82 -48.32
CA PHE A 256 25.33 -22.33 -49.47
C PHE A 256 26.69 -23.03 -49.64
N ILE A 257 27.35 -23.39 -48.55
CA ILE A 257 28.65 -24.09 -48.57
C ILE A 257 28.47 -25.58 -48.88
N GLU A 258 27.42 -26.21 -48.36
CA GLU A 258 27.13 -27.64 -48.61
C GLU A 258 26.69 -27.94 -50.05
N VAL A 259 26.14 -26.95 -50.76
CA VAL A 259 25.75 -27.06 -52.18
C VAL A 259 26.97 -26.95 -53.13
N GLU A 260 28.17 -26.62 -52.62
CA GLU A 260 29.40 -26.60 -53.41
C GLU A 260 30.25 -27.90 -53.24
N PRO A 261 29.87 -29.00 -53.92
CA PRO A 261 30.87 -29.93 -54.44
C PRO A 261 30.63 -30.31 -55.92
N GLU A 262 31.74 -30.35 -56.67
CA GLU A 262 31.90 -30.88 -58.04
C GLU A 262 31.51 -30.00 -59.25
N ARG A 263 32.00 -28.75 -59.31
CA ARG A 263 32.31 -28.12 -60.61
C ARG A 263 33.76 -27.66 -60.66
N GLY A 264 34.67 -28.62 -60.73
CA GLY A 264 36.08 -28.29 -60.90
C GLY A 264 37.06 -29.45 -60.88
N MET A 265 36.67 -30.67 -61.28
CA MET A 265 37.64 -31.75 -61.58
C MET A 265 37.12 -32.61 -62.73
N ASN A 266 37.29 -32.10 -63.96
CA ASN A 266 37.74 -32.83 -65.17
C ASN A 266 37.66 -31.91 -66.39
#